data_AF-A0AAV6WC31-F1
#
_entry.id   AF-A0AAV6WC31-F1
#
_cell.length_a   1.000
_cell.length_b   1.000
_cell.length_c   1.000
_cell.angle_alpha   90.00
_cell.angle_beta   90.00
_cell.angle_gamma   90.00
#
_symmetry.space_group_name_H-M   'P 1'
#
loop_
_entity.id
_entity.type
_entity.pdbx_description
1 polymer ?
#
loop_
_entity_poly.entity_id
_entity_poly.type
_entity_poly.pdbx_seq_one_letter_code
_entity_poly.pdbx_strand_id
1 'polypeptide(L)'
;MMAGLTTTFHHLSCKSHLPKPLKPSPLHLHTHSFRTPTTTTRLPSISTTVSARYGGGGGGGGGASRRPPPKSTDDEALDISSIRSDTVRLIDAQQKMVGLVTKAQAFQMAEDAELDLVILSPDADPPVVRIMDYNKYRYEQQKKKRDQQKKSLATRMDLKELKMGYNIDVHDYSVRLRAAQKFLKDGDKVKIIVNLKGRENDFRNNAIELLRRFQNDVGELAVEENKNFRDRNMFIILVPNKTIVQKAQEPPKKKDDSVSNEVSASV
;
A
#
# COMPACT_ATOMS: atom_id res chain seq x y z
N MET A 1 -59.86 -35.13 -4.19
CA MET A 1 -59.81 -35.65 -2.81
C MET A 1 -58.34 -35.84 -2.45
N MET A 2 -57.92 -35.22 -1.36
CA MET A 2 -56.52 -34.97 -0.98
C MET A 2 -55.83 -36.25 -0.49
N ALA A 3 -54.72 -36.65 -1.13
CA ALA A 3 -53.81 -37.68 -0.62
C ALA A 3 -52.68 -36.99 0.17
N GLY A 4 -52.73 -37.09 1.49
CA GLY A 4 -51.73 -36.57 2.40
C GLY A 4 -50.48 -37.45 2.43
N LEU A 5 -49.35 -36.90 2.03
CA LEU A 5 -48.01 -37.49 2.19
C LEU A 5 -47.49 -37.14 3.59
N THR A 6 -47.46 -38.14 4.48
CA THR A 6 -46.80 -38.06 5.78
C THR A 6 -45.29 -38.27 5.61
N THR A 7 -44.53 -37.18 5.64
CA THR A 7 -43.06 -37.22 5.63
C THR A 7 -42.53 -37.44 7.05
N THR A 8 -42.02 -38.64 7.32
CA THR A 8 -41.31 -39.00 8.55
C THR A 8 -39.92 -38.37 8.58
N PHE A 9 -39.69 -37.43 9.50
CA PHE A 9 -38.39 -36.82 9.77
C PHE A 9 -37.50 -37.79 10.60
N HIS A 10 -36.47 -38.35 9.98
CA HIS A 10 -35.40 -39.05 10.68
C HIS A 10 -34.45 -38.03 11.34
N HIS A 11 -34.42 -38.04 12.66
CA HIS A 11 -33.53 -37.22 13.49
C HIS A 11 -32.09 -37.76 13.44
N LEU A 12 -31.27 -37.23 12.53
CA LEU A 12 -29.84 -37.55 12.45
C LEU A 12 -29.07 -36.82 13.58
N SER A 13 -28.70 -37.57 14.62
CA SER A 13 -27.90 -37.11 15.74
C SER A 13 -26.45 -36.83 15.31
N CYS A 14 -26.14 -35.56 15.03
CA CYS A 14 -24.78 -35.11 14.71
C CYS A 14 -23.92 -35.03 15.98
N LYS A 15 -23.09 -36.05 16.24
CA LYS A 15 -22.07 -36.03 17.30
C LYS A 15 -20.98 -35.01 16.94
N SER A 16 -20.98 -33.87 17.65
CA SER A 16 -19.92 -32.86 17.60
C SER A 16 -18.61 -33.43 18.18
N HIS A 17 -17.62 -33.65 17.31
CA HIS A 17 -16.25 -33.98 17.70
C HIS A 17 -15.51 -32.67 18.00
N LEU A 18 -15.36 -32.33 19.29
CA LEU A 18 -14.54 -31.21 19.75
C LEU A 18 -13.05 -31.60 19.68
N PRO A 19 -12.18 -30.82 19.01
CA PRO A 19 -10.74 -31.07 19.06
C PRO A 19 -10.17 -30.66 20.43
N LYS A 20 -9.30 -31.51 20.98
CA LYS A 20 -8.61 -31.34 22.28
C LYS A 20 -7.62 -30.16 22.23
N PRO A 21 -7.43 -29.40 23.32
CA PRO A 21 -6.46 -28.31 23.37
C PRO A 21 -5.02 -28.85 23.42
N LEU A 22 -4.17 -28.31 22.54
CA LEU A 22 -2.72 -28.56 22.52
C LEU A 22 -2.05 -27.86 23.70
N LYS A 23 -1.26 -28.62 24.48
CA LYS A 23 -0.45 -28.09 25.60
C LYS A 23 0.77 -27.33 25.05
N PRO A 24 1.13 -26.16 25.61
CA PRO A 24 2.36 -25.47 25.25
C PRO A 24 3.59 -26.17 25.85
N SER A 25 4.61 -26.39 25.03
CA SER A 25 5.93 -26.91 25.39
C SER A 25 6.81 -25.83 26.07
N PRO A 26 7.72 -26.21 26.98
CA PRO A 26 8.52 -25.27 27.75
C PRO A 26 9.65 -24.67 26.90
N LEU A 27 9.64 -23.35 26.75
CA LEU A 27 10.73 -22.59 26.12
C LEU A 27 11.96 -22.60 27.04
N HIS A 28 13.07 -23.12 26.52
CA HIS A 28 14.38 -23.05 27.15
C HIS A 28 14.91 -21.62 27.08
N LEU A 29 15.05 -20.98 28.24
CA LEU A 29 15.73 -19.69 28.41
C LEU A 29 17.23 -19.87 28.15
N HIS A 30 17.69 -19.50 26.95
CA HIS A 30 19.10 -19.25 26.69
C HIS A 30 19.47 -17.87 27.25
N THR A 31 20.21 -17.86 28.36
CA THR A 31 20.79 -16.65 28.96
C THR A 31 21.97 -16.19 28.11
N HIS A 32 21.74 -15.25 27.19
CA HIS A 32 22.83 -14.53 26.56
C HIS A 32 23.29 -13.39 27.46
N SER A 33 24.45 -13.58 28.09
CA SER A 33 25.22 -12.56 28.80
C SER A 33 25.64 -11.46 27.82
N PHE A 34 24.97 -10.31 27.87
CA PHE A 34 25.38 -9.11 27.13
C PHE A 34 26.62 -8.48 27.78
N ARG A 35 27.78 -8.66 27.12
CA ARG A 35 28.97 -7.84 27.35
C ARG A 35 28.72 -6.44 26.77
N THR A 36 28.78 -5.42 27.62
CA THR A 36 28.74 -4.01 27.23
C THR A 36 30.06 -3.58 26.58
N PRO A 37 30.07 -2.91 25.42
CA PRO A 37 31.25 -2.20 24.95
C PRO A 37 31.38 -0.84 25.66
N THR A 38 32.50 -0.63 26.34
CA THR A 38 32.91 0.67 26.89
C THR A 38 33.45 1.54 25.76
N THR A 39 32.65 2.50 25.29
CA THR A 39 33.12 3.54 24.36
C THR A 39 33.55 4.77 25.17
N THR A 40 34.86 4.92 25.36
CA THR A 40 35.48 6.12 25.95
C THR A 40 35.26 7.32 25.03
N THR A 41 34.39 8.24 25.44
CA THR A 41 34.17 9.54 24.81
C THR A 41 35.39 10.44 25.04
N ARG A 42 36.21 10.66 24.00
CA ARG A 42 37.24 11.70 23.98
C ARG A 42 36.64 12.95 23.35
N LEU A 43 36.44 14.00 24.15
CA LEU A 43 35.97 15.31 23.70
C LEU A 43 37.03 15.98 22.80
N PRO A 44 36.68 16.48 21.61
CA PRO A 44 37.57 17.39 20.87
C PRO A 44 37.48 18.81 21.45
N SER A 45 38.63 19.37 21.83
CA SER A 45 38.79 20.76 22.22
C SER A 45 38.52 21.68 21.04
N ILE A 46 37.59 22.62 21.22
CA ILE A 46 37.30 23.69 20.26
C ILE A 46 38.48 24.66 20.28
N SER A 47 39.26 24.71 19.19
CA SER A 47 40.11 25.86 18.89
C SER A 47 39.51 26.58 17.69
N THR A 48 39.05 27.80 17.95
CA THR A 48 38.46 28.68 16.96
C THR A 48 39.60 29.34 16.18
N THR A 49 39.72 29.08 14.89
CA THR A 49 40.52 29.92 14.00
C THR A 49 39.63 30.41 12.87
N VAL A 50 39.18 31.65 13.03
CA VAL A 50 38.53 32.43 11.97
C VAL A 50 39.60 32.78 10.95
N SER A 51 39.51 32.23 9.74
CA SER A 51 40.29 32.69 8.60
C SER A 51 39.34 33.22 7.54
N ALA A 52 39.25 34.55 7.48
CA ALA A 52 38.59 35.24 6.39
C ALA A 52 39.40 35.04 5.11
N ARG A 53 38.76 34.53 4.05
CA ARG A 53 39.32 34.54 2.70
C ARG A 53 38.33 35.25 1.78
N TYR A 54 38.68 36.49 1.46
CA TYR A 54 38.17 37.22 0.30
C TYR A 54 38.60 36.51 -0.99
N GLY A 55 37.72 36.55 -2.00
CA GLY A 55 38.13 36.58 -3.41
C GLY A 55 38.11 35.27 -4.19
N GLY A 56 37.13 35.17 -5.10
CA GLY A 56 37.34 34.85 -6.52
C GLY A 56 37.93 33.49 -6.92
N GLY A 57 37.12 32.65 -7.57
CA GLY A 57 37.60 31.51 -8.33
C GLY A 57 36.45 30.79 -9.03
N GLY A 58 36.26 31.07 -10.32
CA GLY A 58 35.37 30.29 -11.18
C GLY A 58 35.84 28.84 -11.31
N GLY A 59 34.90 27.93 -11.57
CA GLY A 59 35.26 26.55 -11.85
C GLY A 59 34.07 25.61 -11.94
N GLY A 60 33.70 25.29 -13.17
CA GLY A 60 33.18 23.98 -13.53
C GLY A 60 31.70 23.74 -13.24
N GLY A 61 30.88 23.89 -14.27
CA GLY A 61 29.59 23.22 -14.33
C GLY A 61 29.80 21.72 -14.06
N GLY A 62 29.40 21.30 -12.86
CA GLY A 62 29.23 19.90 -12.52
C GLY A 62 28.09 19.35 -13.36
N GLY A 63 28.40 18.98 -14.61
CA GLY A 63 27.54 18.15 -15.41
C GLY A 63 27.17 16.95 -14.56
N ALA A 64 25.92 16.90 -14.14
CA ALA A 64 25.33 15.70 -13.57
C ALA A 64 25.71 14.59 -14.55
N SER A 65 26.67 13.75 -14.13
CA SER A 65 26.98 12.53 -14.85
C SER A 65 25.64 11.88 -15.05
N ARG A 66 25.15 11.91 -16.30
CA ARG A 66 24.02 11.13 -16.73
C ARG A 66 24.50 9.72 -16.44
N ARG A 67 24.14 9.19 -15.26
CA ARG A 67 24.39 7.80 -14.92
C ARG A 67 23.90 7.07 -16.16
N PRO A 68 24.78 6.41 -16.93
CA PRO A 68 24.30 5.63 -18.05
C PRO A 68 23.23 4.72 -17.46
N PRO A 69 22.06 4.60 -18.12
CA PRO A 69 21.07 3.64 -17.65
C PRO A 69 21.81 2.31 -17.43
N PRO A 70 21.53 1.60 -16.32
CA PRO A 70 22.19 0.33 -16.09
C PRO A 70 22.06 -0.48 -17.38
N LYS A 71 23.21 -0.82 -18.00
CA LYS A 71 23.23 -1.70 -19.16
C LYS A 71 22.45 -2.93 -18.75
N SER A 72 21.50 -3.34 -19.58
CA SER A 72 20.72 -4.56 -19.42
C SER A 72 21.68 -5.74 -19.42
N THR A 73 22.24 -6.05 -18.24
CA THR A 73 22.78 -7.38 -17.94
C THR A 73 21.63 -8.34 -18.13
N ASP A 74 21.68 -9.05 -19.26
CA ASP A 74 21.13 -10.38 -19.49
C ASP A 74 19.78 -10.58 -18.80
N ASP A 75 18.72 -10.17 -19.48
CA ASP A 75 17.37 -10.47 -19.03
C ASP A 75 17.24 -12.01 -18.95
N GLU A 76 17.28 -12.55 -17.74
CA GLU A 76 17.26 -13.98 -17.37
C GLU A 76 16.20 -14.79 -18.12
N ALA A 77 15.13 -14.12 -18.57
CA ALA A 77 14.07 -14.69 -19.37
C ALA A 77 14.48 -15.16 -20.78
N LEU A 78 15.61 -14.68 -21.33
CA LEU A 78 16.13 -15.11 -22.64
C LEU A 78 17.31 -16.08 -22.52
N ASP A 79 17.88 -16.26 -21.33
CA ASP A 79 19.05 -17.11 -21.13
C ASP A 79 18.65 -18.59 -20.96
N ILE A 80 18.33 -19.24 -22.07
CA ILE A 80 17.98 -20.68 -22.11
C ILE A 80 19.18 -21.56 -21.72
N SER A 81 20.41 -21.03 -21.80
CA SER A 81 21.61 -21.76 -21.39
C SER A 81 21.69 -21.97 -19.86
N SER A 82 21.01 -21.13 -19.09
CA SER A 82 20.92 -21.26 -17.62
C SER A 82 20.14 -22.50 -17.17
N ILE A 83 19.24 -23.02 -18.02
CA ILE A 83 18.41 -24.19 -17.69
C ILE A 83 19.28 -25.43 -17.76
N ARG A 84 19.33 -26.21 -16.67
CA ARG A 84 20.08 -27.47 -16.62
C ARG A 84 19.37 -28.65 -17.29
N SER A 85 18.04 -28.73 -17.17
CA SER A 85 17.24 -29.86 -17.67
C SER A 85 17.14 -29.87 -19.20
N ASP A 86 17.33 -31.02 -19.86
CA ASP A 86 17.26 -31.10 -21.33
C ASP A 86 15.83 -31.11 -21.89
N THR A 87 14.85 -31.41 -21.03
CA THR A 87 13.44 -31.39 -21.36
C THR A 87 12.78 -30.14 -20.77
N VAL A 88 11.96 -29.48 -21.56
CA VAL A 88 11.21 -28.28 -21.19
C VAL A 88 9.74 -28.43 -21.58
N ARG A 89 8.85 -27.75 -20.85
CA ARG A 89 7.44 -27.67 -21.19
C ARG A 89 7.21 -26.45 -22.09
N LEU A 90 6.84 -26.69 -23.34
CA LEU A 90 6.70 -25.66 -24.37
C LEU A 90 5.26 -25.18 -24.54
N ILE A 91 5.12 -23.86 -24.62
CA ILE A 91 3.90 -23.16 -25.03
C ILE A 91 4.18 -22.42 -26.34
N ASP A 92 3.33 -22.63 -27.33
CA ASP A 92 3.43 -22.02 -28.65
C ASP A 92 3.03 -20.53 -28.64
N ALA A 93 3.28 -19.83 -29.74
CA ALA A 93 2.96 -18.41 -29.95
C ALA A 93 1.45 -18.11 -29.81
N GLN A 94 0.59 -19.06 -30.21
CA GLN A 94 -0.87 -18.97 -30.07
C GLN A 94 -1.35 -19.39 -28.68
N GLN A 95 -0.45 -19.48 -27.69
CA GLN A 95 -0.71 -19.90 -26.32
C GLN A 95 -1.23 -21.35 -26.19
N LYS A 96 -1.04 -22.17 -27.22
CA LYS A 96 -1.36 -23.59 -27.18
C LYS A 96 -0.26 -24.35 -26.45
N MET A 97 -0.64 -25.28 -25.58
CA MET A 97 0.31 -26.19 -24.95
C MET A 97 0.78 -27.24 -25.95
N VAL A 98 2.08 -27.27 -26.26
CA VAL A 98 2.69 -28.29 -27.12
C VAL A 98 3.02 -29.54 -26.29
N GLY A 99 3.43 -29.34 -25.03
CA GLY A 99 3.74 -30.42 -24.10
C GLY A 99 5.21 -30.43 -23.70
N LEU A 100 5.76 -31.63 -23.47
CA LEU A 100 7.17 -31.82 -23.15
C LEU A 100 7.95 -32.00 -24.45
N VAL A 101 8.99 -31.17 -24.63
CA VAL A 101 9.89 -31.21 -25.78
C VAL A 101 11.33 -31.05 -25.31
N THR A 102 12.29 -31.41 -26.15
CA THR A 102 13.70 -31.11 -25.85
C THR A 102 13.99 -29.62 -26.05
N LYS A 103 15.01 -29.09 -25.37
CA LYS A 103 15.48 -27.71 -25.58
C LYS A 103 15.72 -27.39 -27.05
N ALA A 104 16.39 -28.31 -27.77
CA ALA A 104 16.72 -28.14 -29.18
C ALA A 104 15.47 -28.01 -30.07
N GLN A 105 14.45 -28.84 -29.82
CA GLN A 105 13.17 -28.73 -30.52
C GLN A 105 12.46 -27.42 -30.23
N ALA A 106 12.48 -26.96 -28.97
CA ALA A 106 11.89 -25.68 -28.61
C ALA A 106 12.58 -24.49 -29.31
N PHE A 107 13.91 -24.54 -29.48
CA PHE A 107 14.66 -23.55 -30.25
C PHE A 107 14.28 -23.55 -31.73
N GLN A 108 14.24 -24.73 -32.36
CA GLN A 108 13.85 -24.87 -33.76
C GLN A 108 12.44 -24.31 -34.01
N MET A 109 11.48 -24.64 -33.14
CA MET A 109 10.11 -24.12 -33.25
C MET A 109 10.04 -22.59 -33.08
N ALA A 110 10.93 -21.99 -32.29
CA ALA A 110 11.01 -20.55 -32.15
C ALA A 110 11.62 -19.88 -33.39
N GLU A 111 12.67 -20.47 -33.96
CA GLU A 111 13.30 -20.03 -35.22
C GLU A 111 12.32 -20.13 -36.41
N ASP A 112 11.61 -21.25 -36.53
CA ASP A 112 10.58 -21.47 -37.57
C ASP A 112 9.44 -20.43 -37.49
N ALA A 113 9.17 -19.92 -36.29
CA ALA A 113 8.16 -18.90 -36.04
C ALA A 113 8.70 -17.46 -36.10
N GLU A 114 10.02 -17.27 -36.27
CA GLU A 114 10.72 -15.97 -36.19
C GLU A 114 10.44 -15.20 -34.89
N LEU A 115 10.33 -15.93 -33.76
CA LEU A 115 10.02 -15.39 -32.44
C LEU A 115 11.06 -15.81 -31.39
N ASP A 116 11.06 -15.14 -30.23
CA ASP A 116 11.97 -15.47 -29.15
C ASP A 116 11.44 -16.64 -28.29
N LEU A 117 12.34 -17.52 -27.85
CA LEU A 117 12.03 -18.50 -26.81
C LEU A 117 12.25 -17.86 -25.43
N VAL A 118 11.16 -17.65 -24.70
CA VAL A 118 11.17 -16.94 -23.41
C VAL A 118 10.89 -17.90 -22.26
N ILE A 119 11.72 -17.86 -21.23
CA ILE A 119 11.53 -18.60 -19.98
C ILE A 119 10.47 -17.89 -19.14
N LEU A 120 9.37 -18.58 -18.84
CA LEU A 120 8.32 -18.06 -17.95
C LEU A 120 8.53 -18.45 -16.50
N SER A 121 8.95 -19.70 -16.27
CA SER A 121 9.16 -20.23 -14.93
C SER A 121 10.34 -21.19 -14.95
N PRO A 122 11.51 -20.76 -14.41
CA PRO A 122 12.67 -21.64 -14.24
C PRO A 122 12.48 -22.62 -13.06
N ASP A 123 11.65 -22.28 -12.08
CA ASP A 123 11.45 -23.06 -10.85
C ASP A 123 10.60 -24.34 -11.05
N ALA A 124 9.93 -24.48 -12.20
CA ALA A 124 9.09 -25.64 -12.50
C ALA A 124 9.94 -26.85 -12.93
N ASP A 125 9.49 -28.05 -12.57
CA ASP A 125 10.06 -29.31 -13.06
C ASP A 125 9.02 -30.09 -13.88
N PRO A 126 9.10 -30.10 -15.23
CA PRO A 126 10.11 -29.46 -16.10
C PRO A 126 9.92 -27.93 -16.27
N PRO A 127 10.99 -27.16 -16.58
CA PRO A 127 10.93 -25.71 -16.77
C PRO A 127 9.96 -25.29 -17.86
N VAL A 128 9.27 -24.16 -17.68
CA VAL A 128 8.24 -23.69 -18.63
C VAL A 128 8.78 -22.60 -19.52
N VAL A 129 8.78 -22.87 -20.83
CA VAL A 129 9.21 -21.96 -21.89
C VAL A 129 8.03 -21.63 -22.81
N ARG A 130 8.02 -20.41 -23.37
CA ARG A 130 6.98 -19.95 -24.30
C ARG A 130 7.61 -19.19 -25.45
N ILE A 131 7.13 -19.47 -26.67
CA ILE A 131 7.52 -18.75 -27.87
C ILE A 131 6.72 -17.45 -27.92
N MET A 132 7.38 -16.29 -27.90
CA MET A 132 6.73 -14.97 -28.02
C MET A 132 7.72 -13.87 -28.38
N ASP A 133 7.21 -12.71 -28.81
CA ASP A 133 8.00 -11.47 -28.87
C ASP A 133 8.27 -10.95 -27.45
N TYR A 134 9.54 -11.04 -27.03
CA TYR A 134 9.96 -10.63 -25.69
C TYR A 134 9.82 -9.12 -25.46
N ASN A 135 10.14 -8.31 -26.47
CA ASN A 135 10.11 -6.85 -26.37
C ASN A 135 8.69 -6.34 -26.16
N LYS A 136 7.74 -6.87 -26.93
CA LYS A 136 6.32 -6.54 -26.78
C LYS A 136 5.79 -6.97 -25.42
N TYR A 137 6.09 -8.19 -24.99
CA TYR A 137 5.69 -8.70 -23.68
C TYR A 137 6.24 -7.83 -22.54
N ARG A 138 7.52 -7.46 -22.57
CA ARG A 138 8.16 -6.59 -21.57
C ARG A 138 7.48 -5.24 -21.48
N TYR A 139 7.17 -4.62 -22.62
CA TYR A 139 6.45 -3.36 -22.66
C TYR A 139 5.05 -3.47 -22.04
N GLU A 140 4.28 -4.50 -22.40
CA GLU A 140 2.93 -4.71 -21.86
C GLU A 140 2.94 -4.98 -20.35
N GLN A 141 3.87 -5.81 -19.87
CA GLN A 141 4.02 -6.08 -18.45
C GLN A 141 4.43 -4.83 -17.68
N GLN A 142 5.33 -4.00 -18.23
CA GLN A 142 5.70 -2.74 -17.62
C GLN A 142 4.53 -1.74 -17.61
N LYS A 143 3.74 -1.67 -18.69
CA LYS A 143 2.54 -0.84 -18.76
C LYS A 143 1.51 -1.28 -17.71
N LYS A 144 1.18 -2.58 -17.64
CA LYS A 144 0.28 -3.16 -16.63
C LYS A 144 0.78 -2.87 -15.21
N LYS A 145 2.08 -3.06 -14.94
CA LYS A 145 2.68 -2.76 -13.63
C LYS A 145 2.57 -1.28 -13.29
N ARG A 146 2.83 -0.36 -14.23
CA ARG A 146 2.66 1.08 -14.03
C ARG A 146 1.20 1.45 -13.76
N ASP A 147 0.25 0.87 -14.49
CA ASP A 147 -1.17 1.14 -14.30
C ASP A 147 -1.68 0.60 -12.96
N GLN A 148 -1.24 -0.60 -12.55
CA GLN A 148 -1.52 -1.15 -11.22
C GLN A 148 -0.91 -0.27 -10.12
N GLN A 149 0.32 0.19 -10.28
CA GLN A 149 0.96 1.11 -9.34
C GLN A 149 0.16 2.41 -9.22
N LYS A 150 -0.22 3.04 -10.34
CA LYS A 150 -1.05 4.26 -10.33
C LYS A 150 -2.40 4.04 -9.63
N LYS A 151 -3.09 2.94 -9.92
CA LYS A 151 -4.35 2.57 -9.26
C LYS A 151 -4.16 2.35 -7.75
N SER A 152 -3.10 1.66 -7.37
CA SER A 152 -2.78 1.42 -5.96
C SER A 152 -2.42 2.72 -5.24
N LEU A 153 -1.69 3.64 -5.89
CA LEU A 153 -1.36 4.95 -5.36
C LEU A 153 -2.62 5.81 -5.18
N ALA A 154 -3.53 5.80 -6.15
CA ALA A 154 -4.81 6.52 -6.05
C ALA A 154 -5.74 5.95 -4.98
N THR A 155 -5.64 4.64 -4.69
CA THR A 155 -6.44 3.97 -3.65
C THR A 155 -5.74 3.97 -2.28
N ARG A 156 -4.46 4.32 -2.24
CA ARG A 156 -3.66 4.32 -1.01
C ARG A 156 -4.11 5.50 -0.16
N MET A 157 -4.64 5.18 1.01
CA MET A 157 -4.99 6.16 2.02
C MET A 157 -3.70 6.49 2.78
N ASP A 158 -3.23 7.73 2.68
CA ASP A 158 -2.07 8.16 3.45
C ASP A 158 -2.50 8.50 4.88
N LEU A 159 -1.60 8.25 5.84
CA LEU A 159 -1.82 8.64 7.23
C LEU A 159 -1.24 10.05 7.44
N LYS A 160 -2.11 11.04 7.61
CA LYS A 160 -1.75 12.42 7.93
C LYS A 160 -1.76 12.61 9.44
N GLU A 161 -0.67 13.12 9.99
CA GLU A 161 -0.57 13.39 11.43
C GLU A 161 -0.88 14.86 11.74
N LEU A 162 -1.80 15.10 12.68
CA LEU A 162 -2.12 16.42 13.22
C LEU A 162 -1.74 16.45 14.70
N LYS A 163 -0.78 17.31 15.05
CA LYS A 163 -0.28 17.46 16.41
C LYS A 163 -0.87 18.71 17.06
N MET A 164 -1.36 18.60 18.28
CA MET A 164 -1.93 19.71 19.05
C MET A 164 -1.54 19.61 20.52
N GLY A 165 -1.42 20.74 21.20
CA GLY A 165 -1.18 20.77 22.64
C GLY A 165 -2.49 20.60 23.41
N TYR A 166 -2.40 20.26 24.70
CA TYR A 166 -3.58 20.18 25.58
C TYR A 166 -4.25 21.55 25.79
N ASN A 167 -3.46 22.63 25.80
CA ASN A 167 -3.93 24.01 25.92
C ASN A 167 -3.85 24.70 24.56
N ILE A 168 -4.79 24.36 23.67
CA ILE A 168 -4.88 24.93 22.32
C ILE A 168 -5.85 26.12 22.30
N ASP A 169 -5.50 27.17 21.56
CA ASP A 169 -6.39 28.30 21.33
C ASP A 169 -7.57 27.92 20.41
N VAL A 170 -8.70 28.61 20.55
CA VAL A 170 -9.92 28.35 19.76
C VAL A 170 -9.67 28.52 18.26
N HIS A 171 -8.91 29.52 17.86
CA HIS A 171 -8.59 29.73 16.44
C HIS A 171 -7.76 28.57 15.90
N ASP A 172 -6.71 28.17 16.62
CA ASP A 172 -5.79 27.12 16.20
C ASP A 172 -6.47 25.74 16.15
N TYR A 173 -7.38 25.49 17.09
CA TYR A 173 -8.27 24.33 17.06
C TYR A 173 -9.12 24.29 15.78
N SER A 174 -9.74 25.41 15.41
CA SER A 174 -10.59 25.47 14.21
C SER A 174 -9.80 25.23 12.92
N VAL A 175 -8.55 25.69 12.85
CA VAL A 175 -7.66 25.45 11.71
C VAL A 175 -7.32 23.95 11.60
N ARG A 176 -7.00 23.30 12.72
CA ARG A 176 -6.73 21.85 12.77
C ARG A 176 -7.95 21.02 12.40
N LEU A 177 -9.14 21.42 12.86
CA LEU A 177 -10.41 20.77 12.54
C LEU A 177 -10.70 20.85 11.03
N ARG A 178 -10.56 22.04 10.42
CA ARG A 178 -10.74 22.21 8.97
C ARG A 178 -9.74 21.39 8.17
N ALA A 179 -8.49 21.33 8.62
CA ALA A 179 -7.47 20.49 7.99
C ALA A 179 -7.83 19.00 8.08
N ALA A 180 -8.28 18.52 9.24
CA ALA A 180 -8.73 17.13 9.41
C ALA A 180 -9.92 16.81 8.48
N GLN A 181 -10.94 17.67 8.45
CA GLN A 181 -12.09 17.50 7.57
C GLN A 181 -11.70 17.48 6.10
N LYS A 182 -10.72 18.31 5.68
CA LYS A 182 -10.19 18.29 4.33
C LYS A 182 -9.53 16.95 3.99
N PHE A 183 -8.62 16.46 4.84
CA PHE A 183 -7.95 15.18 4.62
C PHE A 183 -8.93 13.99 4.59
N LEU A 184 -9.94 14.01 5.46
CA LEU A 184 -10.99 12.98 5.47
C LEU A 184 -11.84 13.01 4.19
N LYS A 185 -12.14 14.20 3.65
CA LYS A 185 -12.82 14.35 2.35
C LYS A 185 -11.96 13.89 1.18
N ASP A 186 -10.65 14.10 1.28
CA ASP A 186 -9.68 13.63 0.27
C ASP A 186 -9.47 12.10 0.33
N GLY A 187 -9.96 11.43 1.39
CA GLY A 187 -9.87 9.97 1.56
C GLY A 187 -8.67 9.49 2.37
N ASP A 188 -7.94 10.41 3.00
CA ASP A 188 -6.78 10.10 3.85
C ASP A 188 -7.20 9.76 5.29
N LYS A 189 -6.37 8.94 5.96
CA LYS A 189 -6.50 8.69 7.40
C LYS A 189 -5.89 9.84 8.17
N VAL A 190 -6.53 10.26 9.25
CA VAL A 190 -6.03 11.35 10.10
C VAL A 190 -5.72 10.83 11.49
N LYS A 191 -4.47 11.00 11.92
CA LYS A 191 -4.02 10.70 13.28
C LYS A 191 -3.86 12.00 14.05
N ILE A 192 -4.76 12.26 14.98
CA ILE A 192 -4.71 13.42 15.87
C ILE A 192 -3.90 13.02 17.09
N ILE A 193 -2.88 13.78 17.42
CA ILE A 193 -1.94 13.51 18.52
C ILE A 193 -1.94 14.71 19.47
N VAL A 194 -2.24 14.44 20.75
CA VAL A 194 -2.00 15.37 21.85
C VAL A 194 -0.75 14.93 22.59
N ASN A 195 0.26 15.79 22.63
CA ASN A 195 1.48 15.52 23.38
C ASN A 195 1.40 16.17 24.77
N LEU A 196 1.70 15.37 25.79
CA LEU A 196 1.86 15.87 27.16
C LEU A 196 3.35 15.82 27.50
N LYS A 197 3.91 16.92 28.01
CA LYS A 197 5.33 17.01 28.37
C LYS A 197 5.51 17.16 29.88
N GLY A 198 6.28 16.23 30.48
CA GLY A 198 6.77 16.34 31.85
C GLY A 198 5.64 16.49 32.88
N ARG A 199 5.48 17.72 33.40
CA ARG A 199 4.48 18.11 34.42
C ARG A 199 3.05 18.17 33.89
N GLU A 200 2.87 18.15 32.58
CA GLU A 200 1.54 18.21 31.95
C GLU A 200 0.81 16.87 31.96
N ASN A 201 1.48 15.79 32.40
CA ASN A 201 0.87 14.46 32.53
C ASN A 201 -0.32 14.43 33.49
N ASP A 202 -0.42 15.38 34.42
CA ASP A 202 -1.54 15.47 35.35
C ASP A 202 -2.83 15.94 34.64
N PHE A 203 -2.71 16.64 33.50
CA PHE A 203 -3.83 17.12 32.69
C PHE A 203 -4.28 16.14 31.61
N ARG A 204 -4.04 14.83 31.80
CA ARG A 204 -4.51 13.78 30.88
C ARG A 204 -6.01 13.85 30.60
N ASN A 205 -6.81 14.14 31.62
CA ASN A 205 -8.27 14.21 31.46
C ASN A 205 -8.68 15.30 30.45
N ASN A 206 -8.03 16.47 30.50
CA ASN A 206 -8.28 17.56 29.56
C ASN A 206 -7.88 17.16 28.12
N ALA A 207 -6.76 16.44 27.97
CA ALA A 207 -6.33 15.94 26.67
C ALA A 207 -7.32 14.89 26.09
N ILE A 208 -7.86 14.00 26.93
CA ILE A 208 -8.90 13.03 26.52
C ILE A 208 -10.16 13.77 26.08
N GLU A 209 -10.61 14.74 26.88
CA GLU A 209 -11.80 15.51 26.57
C GLU A 209 -11.64 16.29 25.27
N LEU A 210 -10.48 16.91 25.05
CA LEU A 210 -10.15 17.61 23.81
C LEU A 210 -10.20 16.67 22.60
N LEU A 211 -9.64 15.46 22.71
CA LEU A 211 -9.68 14.45 21.65
C LEU A 211 -11.12 13.98 21.36
N ARG A 212 -11.93 13.76 22.41
CA ARG A 212 -13.35 13.39 22.28
C ARG A 212 -14.16 14.51 21.62
N ARG A 213 -13.92 15.76 22.03
CA ARG A 213 -14.54 16.93 21.42
C ARG A 213 -14.18 17.02 19.94
N PHE A 214 -12.92 16.82 19.58
CA PHE A 214 -12.47 16.81 18.19
C PHE A 214 -13.15 15.71 17.37
N GLN A 215 -13.29 14.51 17.94
CA GLN A 215 -14.02 13.41 17.30
C GLN A 215 -15.49 13.77 17.06
N ASN A 216 -16.16 14.37 18.04
CA ASN A 216 -17.55 14.80 17.92
C ASN A 216 -17.73 15.90 16.85
N ASP A 217 -16.81 16.86 16.79
CA ASP A 217 -16.84 17.96 15.81
C ASP A 217 -16.56 17.48 14.38
N VAL A 218 -15.81 16.38 14.21
CA VAL A 218 -15.65 15.69 12.91
C VAL A 218 -16.92 14.92 12.54
N GLY A 219 -17.60 14.34 13.54
CA GLY A 219 -18.91 13.71 13.38
C GLY A 219 -18.91 12.52 12.42
N GLU A 220 -19.97 12.41 11.62
CA GLU A 220 -20.21 11.27 10.72
C GLU A 220 -19.20 11.12 9.58
N LEU A 221 -18.37 12.14 9.33
CA LEU A 221 -17.36 12.13 8.26
C LEU A 221 -16.30 11.04 8.47
N ALA A 222 -16.04 10.66 9.72
CA ALA A 222 -15.03 9.67 10.04
C ALA A 222 -15.48 8.65 11.08
N VAL A 223 -14.91 7.45 10.99
CA VAL A 223 -15.06 6.37 11.94
C VAL A 223 -13.74 6.23 12.71
N GLU A 224 -13.84 6.01 14.02
CA GLU A 224 -12.68 5.74 14.88
C GLU A 224 -12.12 4.35 14.57
N GLU A 225 -10.83 4.27 14.23
CA GLU A 225 -10.12 2.98 14.01
C GLU A 225 -9.36 2.56 15.26
N ASN A 226 -8.59 3.48 15.85
CA ASN A 226 -7.77 3.19 17.02
C ASN A 226 -7.57 4.43 17.88
N LYS A 227 -7.53 4.23 19.21
CA LYS A 227 -7.22 5.27 20.19
C LYS A 227 -6.19 4.77 21.18
N ASN A 228 -5.27 5.65 21.56
CA ASN A 228 -4.34 5.41 22.64
C ASN A 228 -4.36 6.58 23.60
N PHE A 229 -4.83 6.33 24.83
CA PHE A 229 -4.85 7.31 25.91
C PHE A 229 -3.87 6.98 27.04
N ARG A 230 -3.18 5.84 26.97
CA ARG A 230 -2.34 5.37 28.07
C ARG A 230 -0.93 5.97 28.01
N ASP A 231 -0.46 6.25 26.81
CA ASP A 231 0.90 6.75 26.59
C ASP A 231 1.00 8.26 26.73
N ARG A 232 2.23 8.75 26.91
CA ARG A 232 2.56 10.20 26.92
C ARG A 232 2.12 10.92 25.64
N ASN A 233 2.04 10.18 24.54
CA ASN A 233 1.52 10.66 23.27
C ASN A 233 0.13 10.07 23.08
N MET A 234 -0.89 10.84 23.46
CA MET A 234 -2.27 10.41 23.32
C MET A 234 -2.70 10.65 21.88
N PHE A 235 -3.35 9.69 21.24
CA PHE A 235 -3.80 9.86 19.86
C PHE A 235 -5.09 9.12 19.53
N ILE A 236 -5.79 9.63 18.52
CA ILE A 236 -6.91 8.96 17.87
C ILE A 236 -6.63 8.91 16.36
N ILE A 237 -6.88 7.76 15.74
CA ILE A 237 -6.84 7.57 14.29
C ILE A 237 -8.27 7.53 13.78
N LEU A 238 -8.59 8.48 12.91
CA LEU A 238 -9.85 8.63 12.23
C LEU A 238 -9.72 8.17 10.78
N VAL A 239 -10.66 7.32 10.36
CA VAL A 239 -10.74 6.79 8.99
C VAL A 239 -11.96 7.40 8.30
N PRO A 240 -11.82 7.91 7.07
CA PRO A 240 -12.94 8.51 6.36
C PRO A 240 -14.01 7.48 6.02
N ASN A 241 -15.27 7.85 6.23
CA ASN A 241 -16.39 7.01 5.84
C ASN A 241 -16.63 7.12 4.32
N LYS A 242 -16.21 6.08 3.59
CA LYS A 242 -16.28 6.04 2.11
C LYS A 242 -17.68 6.30 1.55
N THR A 243 -18.74 5.91 2.28
CA THR A 243 -20.13 6.10 1.83
C THR A 243 -20.53 7.58 1.78
N ILE A 244 -20.04 8.40 2.71
CA ILE A 244 -20.39 9.82 2.81
C ILE A 244 -19.51 10.65 1.89
N VAL A 245 -18.22 10.30 1.76
CA VAL A 245 -17.28 11.01 0.87
C VAL A 245 -17.69 10.86 -0.61
N GLN A 246 -18.16 9.68 -1.03
CA GLN A 246 -18.64 9.46 -2.40
C GLN A 246 -19.90 10.27 -2.72
N LYS A 247 -20.81 10.46 -1.74
CA LYS A 247 -22.03 11.26 -1.89
C LYS A 247 -21.74 12.76 -2.07
N ALA A 248 -20.58 13.24 -1.60
CA ALA A 248 -20.16 14.64 -1.73
C ALA A 248 -19.37 14.93 -3.02
N GLN A 249 -18.91 13.91 -3.75
CA GLN A 249 -18.10 14.04 -4.96
C GLN A 249 -18.86 13.83 -6.28
N GLU A 250 -20.18 13.58 -6.23
CA GLU A 250 -21.01 13.72 -7.42
C GLU A 250 -21.17 15.20 -7.77
N PRO A 251 -20.75 15.66 -8.97
CA PRO A 251 -20.97 17.04 -9.38
C PRO A 251 -22.49 17.30 -9.44
N PRO A 252 -22.98 18.46 -8.98
CA PRO A 252 -24.39 18.79 -9.17
C PRO A 252 -24.65 18.82 -10.67
N LYS A 253 -25.47 17.88 -11.16
CA LYS A 253 -26.04 17.94 -12.50
C LYS A 253 -26.71 19.30 -12.62
N LYS A 254 -26.17 20.15 -13.50
CA LYS A 254 -26.83 21.39 -13.92
C LYS A 254 -28.25 21.00 -14.33
N LYS A 255 -29.25 21.50 -13.61
CA LYS A 255 -30.62 21.50 -14.11
C LYS A 255 -30.61 22.48 -15.28
N ASP A 256 -30.64 21.95 -16.49
CA ASP A 256 -31.05 22.72 -17.65
C ASP A 256 -32.52 23.05 -17.44
N ASP A 257 -32.82 24.29 -17.03
CA ASP A 257 -34.16 24.85 -17.12
C ASP A 257 -34.49 24.96 -18.61
N SER A 258 -35.12 23.90 -19.12
CA SER A 258 -35.66 23.84 -20.47
C SER A 258 -36.96 24.63 -20.52
N VAL A 259 -36.89 25.72 -21.28
CA VAL A 259 -37.99 26.55 -21.78
C VAL A 259 -39.16 25.67 -22.24
N SER A 260 -40.32 25.85 -21.60
CA SER A 260 -41.60 25.33 -22.09
C SER A 260 -42.26 26.42 -22.93
N ASN A 261 -42.37 26.16 -24.22
CA ASN A 261 -43.08 26.97 -25.21
C ASN A 261 -44.58 26.62 -25.18
N GLU A 262 -45.38 27.48 -25.83
CA GLU A 262 -46.77 27.29 -26.29
C GLU A 262 -47.91 27.76 -25.39
N VAL A 263 -48.40 28.97 -25.66
CA VAL A 263 -49.83 29.29 -25.56
C VAL A 263 -50.33 29.59 -26.97
N SER A 264 -50.85 28.56 -27.62
CA SER A 264 -51.91 28.72 -28.61
C SER A 264 -53.22 28.92 -27.85
N ALA A 265 -53.84 30.09 -27.99
CA ALA A 265 -55.24 30.27 -27.67
C ALA A 265 -55.89 31.04 -28.83
N SER A 266 -56.66 30.30 -29.60
CA SER A 266 -57.65 30.80 -30.55
C SER A 266 -58.80 31.44 -29.77
N VAL A 267 -59.18 32.69 -30.08
CA VAL A 267 -60.54 33.22 -30.35
C VAL A 267 -60.38 34.56 -31.06
#